data_AF-A0A927TV57-F1
#
_entry.id   AF-A0A927TV57-F1
#
_cell.length_a   1.000
_cell.length_b   1.000
_cell.length_c   1.000
_cell.angle_alpha   90.00
_cell.angle_beta   90.00
_cell.angle_gamma   90.00
#
_symmetry.space_group_name_H-M   'P 1'
#
loop_
_entity.id
_entity.type
_entity.pdbx_description
1 polymer ?
#
loop_
_entity_poly.entity_id
_entity_poly.type
_entity_poly.pdbx_seq_one_letter_code
_entity_poly.pdbx_strand_id
1 'polypeptide(L)'
;MKNMLKDAAILFVITLIAGCLLGVVYDVTKEPIAKQEKLAWEKACQKVFPQADEFTKMQENALTDEMKEAKASVESEYFTTVEEIDEAKKGGTLAGYVLIVTDHEGYGGDIRMAMGVQLDGTLNGISFLSISETAGLGMRADEVLSPQLADKKVEKFAYTKTGKTSDNEIDAISGATITTNAVTNGVNGGLSFFRAALEGGMTE
;
A
#
# COMPACT_ATOMS: atom_id res chain seq x y z
N MET A 1 -40.65 -37.56 -3.34
CA MET A 1 -40.62 -36.40 -4.27
C MET A 1 -41.22 -35.12 -3.67
N LYS A 2 -42.48 -35.09 -3.20
CA LYS A 2 -43.08 -33.87 -2.59
C LYS A 2 -42.31 -33.29 -1.40
N ASN A 3 -41.78 -34.12 -0.50
CA ASN A 3 -41.01 -33.65 0.65
C ASN A 3 -39.66 -33.05 0.24
N MET A 4 -38.95 -33.69 -0.70
CA MET A 4 -37.69 -33.16 -1.23
C MET A 4 -37.89 -31.81 -1.95
N LEU A 5 -38.99 -31.64 -2.69
CA LEU A 5 -39.28 -30.36 -3.35
C LEU A 5 -39.63 -29.26 -2.34
N LYS A 6 -40.31 -29.62 -1.24
CA LYS A 6 -40.62 -28.70 -0.13
C LYS A 6 -39.35 -28.26 0.60
N ASP A 7 -38.47 -29.19 0.92
CA ASP A 7 -37.22 -28.91 1.63
C ASP A 7 -36.28 -28.04 0.78
N ALA A 8 -36.20 -28.32 -0.53
CA ALA A 8 -35.46 -27.48 -1.49
C ALA A 8 -36.05 -26.06 -1.59
N ALA A 9 -37.37 -25.93 -1.62
CA ALA A 9 -38.03 -24.63 -1.65
C ALA A 9 -37.81 -23.82 -0.36
N ILE A 10 -37.84 -24.48 0.80
CA ILE A 10 -37.55 -23.84 2.10
C ILE A 10 -36.10 -23.33 2.12
N LEU A 11 -35.14 -24.15 1.68
CA LEU A 11 -33.74 -23.73 1.61
C LEU A 11 -33.57 -22.53 0.66
N PHE A 12 -34.22 -22.55 -0.51
CA PHE A 12 -34.18 -21.44 -1.46
C PHE A 12 -34.74 -20.13 -0.88
N VAL A 13 -35.84 -20.19 -0.13
CA VAL A 13 -36.41 -19.01 0.52
C VAL A 13 -35.47 -18.46 1.59
N ILE A 14 -34.86 -19.34 2.40
CA ILE A 14 -33.92 -18.91 3.44
C ILE A 14 -32.68 -18.26 2.81
N THR A 15 -32.12 -18.84 1.75
CA THR A 15 -30.94 -18.27 1.07
C THR A 15 -31.27 -16.96 0.38
N LEU A 16 -32.47 -16.83 -0.20
CA LEU A 16 -32.95 -15.58 -0.79
C LEU A 16 -33.07 -14.47 0.27
N ILE A 17 -33.69 -14.77 1.42
CA ILE A 17 -33.82 -13.81 2.53
C ILE A 17 -32.44 -13.41 3.06
N ALA A 18 -31.53 -14.38 3.27
CA ALA A 18 -30.18 -14.11 3.73
C ALA A 18 -29.40 -13.23 2.75
N GLY A 19 -29.51 -13.50 1.43
CA GLY A 19 -28.91 -12.68 0.39
C GLY A 19 -29.46 -11.26 0.35
N CYS A 20 -30.78 -11.09 0.48
CA CYS A 20 -31.41 -9.76 0.56
C CYS A 20 -30.95 -8.98 1.80
N LEU A 21 -30.90 -9.62 2.97
CA LEU A 21 -30.42 -8.99 4.19
C LEU A 21 -28.96 -8.56 4.07
N LEU A 22 -28.10 -9.44 3.52
CA LEU A 22 -26.69 -9.12 3.29
C LEU A 22 -26.53 -7.96 2.30
N GLY A 23 -27.35 -7.92 1.24
CA GLY A 23 -27.35 -6.83 0.26
C GLY A 23 -27.71 -5.47 0.86
N VAL A 24 -28.74 -5.42 1.74
CA VAL A 24 -29.12 -4.20 2.46
C VAL A 24 -28.00 -3.73 3.39
N VAL A 25 -27.39 -4.65 4.14
CA VAL A 25 -26.27 -4.32 5.03
C VAL A 25 -25.07 -3.79 4.24
N TYR A 26 -24.75 -4.40 3.09
CA TYR A 26 -23.68 -3.94 2.21
C TYR A 26 -23.95 -2.51 1.71
N ASP A 27 -25.16 -2.22 1.23
CA ASP A 27 -25.49 -0.90 0.67
C ASP A 27 -25.39 0.22 1.74
N VAL A 28 -25.88 -0.04 2.95
CA VAL A 28 -25.79 0.91 4.08
C VAL A 28 -24.34 1.10 4.56
N THR A 29 -23.50 0.07 4.49
CA THR A 29 -22.11 0.13 4.99
C THR A 29 -21.11 0.64 3.97
N LYS A 30 -21.42 0.58 2.67
CA LYS A 30 -20.50 0.98 1.60
C LYS A 30 -20.07 2.44 1.68
N GLU A 31 -21.01 3.37 1.87
CA GLU A 31 -20.70 4.80 1.99
C GLU A 31 -19.81 5.16 3.18
N PRO A 32 -20.09 4.72 4.43
CA PRO A 32 -19.24 5.02 5.56
C PRO A 32 -17.85 4.38 5.43
N ILE A 33 -17.74 3.17 4.86
CA ILE A 33 -16.44 2.54 4.58
C ILE A 33 -15.63 3.41 3.60
N ALA A 34 -16.24 3.83 2.49
CA ALA A 34 -15.56 4.66 1.49
C ALA A 34 -15.09 6.01 2.08
N LYS A 35 -15.85 6.61 2.99
CA LYS A 35 -15.44 7.84 3.70
C LYS A 35 -14.27 7.58 4.64
N GLN A 36 -14.28 6.47 5.38
CA GLN A 36 -13.18 6.09 6.27
C GLN A 36 -11.91 5.78 5.47
N GLU A 37 -12.02 5.09 4.33
CA GLU A 37 -10.89 4.81 3.44
C GLU A 37 -10.29 6.09 2.86
N LYS A 38 -11.11 7.04 2.40
CA LYS A 38 -10.61 8.35 1.93
C LYS A 38 -9.91 9.13 3.04
N LEU A 39 -10.49 9.16 4.23
CA LEU A 39 -9.89 9.84 5.38
C LEU A 39 -8.60 9.15 5.85
N ALA A 40 -8.55 7.82 5.78
CA ALA A 40 -7.34 7.04 6.06
C ALA A 40 -6.25 7.31 5.00
N TRP A 41 -6.64 7.41 3.73
CA TRP A 41 -5.75 7.81 2.64
C TRP A 41 -5.19 9.23 2.86
N GLU A 42 -6.05 10.23 3.13
CA GLU A 42 -5.61 11.62 3.38
C GLU A 42 -4.62 11.68 4.55
N LYS A 43 -4.93 10.96 5.64
CA LYS A 43 -4.06 10.85 6.81
C LYS A 43 -2.75 10.13 6.49
N ALA A 44 -2.79 9.08 5.68
CA ALA A 44 -1.61 8.34 5.27
C ALA A 44 -0.69 9.23 4.43
N CYS A 45 -1.23 9.94 3.43
CA CYS A 45 -0.49 10.90 2.62
C CYS A 45 0.15 12.00 3.49
N GLN A 46 -0.60 12.58 4.43
CA GLN A 46 -0.04 13.57 5.35
C GLN A 46 1.01 12.97 6.30
N LYS A 47 0.83 11.73 6.77
CA LYS A 47 1.79 11.05 7.65
C LYS A 47 3.11 10.79 6.94
N VAL A 48 3.07 10.39 5.65
CA VAL A 48 4.27 10.09 4.87
C VAL A 48 4.87 11.30 4.19
N PHE A 49 4.13 12.40 4.05
CA PHE A 49 4.67 13.66 3.52
C PHE A 49 4.20 14.88 4.35
N PRO A 50 4.67 15.05 5.60
CA PRO A 50 4.16 16.09 6.50
C PRO A 50 4.40 17.53 6.02
N GLN A 51 5.36 17.72 5.11
CA GLN A 51 5.72 19.03 4.58
C GLN A 51 4.88 19.47 3.37
N ALA A 52 4.07 18.58 2.81
CA ALA A 52 3.19 18.91 1.71
C ALA A 52 1.86 19.47 2.24
N ASP A 53 1.39 20.51 1.57
CA ASP A 53 0.12 21.19 1.87
C ASP A 53 -0.98 20.73 0.90
N GLU A 54 -0.59 20.15 -0.25
CA GLU A 54 -1.50 19.71 -1.31
C GLU A 54 -1.00 18.40 -1.92
N PHE A 55 -1.93 17.47 -2.16
CA PHE A 55 -1.69 16.21 -2.87
C PHE A 55 -2.54 16.17 -4.14
N THR A 56 -1.89 16.09 -5.30
CA THR A 56 -2.58 16.01 -6.60
C THR A 56 -2.40 14.63 -7.20
N LYS A 57 -3.48 13.87 -7.36
CA LYS A 57 -3.44 12.56 -8.00
C LYS A 57 -3.10 12.66 -9.48
N MET A 58 -2.07 11.93 -9.90
CA MET A 58 -1.74 11.77 -11.30
C MET A 58 -2.78 10.85 -11.95
N GLN A 59 -3.45 11.34 -12.99
CA GLN A 59 -4.43 10.53 -13.70
C GLN A 59 -3.74 9.42 -14.49
N GLU A 60 -4.38 8.27 -14.57
CA GLU A 60 -3.82 7.08 -15.22
C GLU A 60 -3.53 7.29 -16.71
N ASN A 61 -4.30 8.16 -17.38
CA ASN A 61 -4.07 8.56 -18.77
C ASN A 61 -2.89 9.52 -18.95
N ALA A 62 -2.39 10.12 -17.87
CA ALA A 62 -1.21 10.99 -17.87
C ALA A 62 0.09 10.20 -17.63
N LEU A 63 0.00 8.90 -17.35
CA LEU A 63 1.17 8.03 -17.22
C LEU A 63 1.87 7.88 -18.57
N THR A 64 3.16 8.23 -18.61
CA THR A 64 4.02 7.97 -19.76
C THR A 64 4.22 6.48 -19.98
N ASP A 65 4.68 6.08 -21.15
CA ASP A 65 4.99 4.66 -21.41
C ASP A 65 6.15 4.16 -20.53
N GLU A 66 7.11 5.04 -20.22
CA GLU A 66 8.19 4.79 -19.26
C GLU A 66 7.65 4.45 -17.86
N MET A 67 6.63 5.19 -17.39
CA MET A 67 5.96 4.89 -16.11
C MET A 67 5.26 3.53 -16.16
N LYS A 68 4.60 3.17 -17.26
CA LYS A 68 3.93 1.86 -17.38
C LYS A 68 4.93 0.71 -17.40
N GLU A 69 6.04 0.88 -18.12
CA GLU A 69 7.13 -0.10 -18.13
C GLU A 69 7.75 -0.25 -16.74
N ALA A 70 8.02 0.86 -16.04
CA ALA A 70 8.52 0.83 -14.67
C ALA A 70 7.56 0.11 -13.71
N LYS A 71 6.23 0.32 -13.85
CA LYS A 71 5.23 -0.43 -13.06
C LYS A 71 5.34 -1.93 -13.33
N ALA A 72 5.43 -2.35 -14.59
CA ALA A 72 5.55 -3.76 -14.95
C ALA A 72 6.87 -4.40 -14.46
N SER A 73 7.98 -3.66 -14.54
CA SER A 73 9.27 -4.12 -13.99
C SER A 73 9.18 -4.32 -12.49
N VAL A 74 8.58 -3.38 -11.76
CA VAL A 74 8.41 -3.46 -10.30
C VAL A 74 7.51 -4.62 -9.90
N GLU A 75 6.42 -4.86 -10.61
CA GLU A 75 5.55 -6.02 -10.39
C GLU A 75 6.32 -7.34 -10.58
N SER A 76 7.17 -7.43 -11.60
CA SER A 76 7.93 -8.64 -11.90
C SER A 76 9.10 -8.89 -10.93
N GLU A 77 9.77 -7.85 -10.44
CA GLU A 77 10.99 -7.96 -9.63
C GLU A 77 10.67 -8.02 -8.13
N TYR A 78 9.66 -7.25 -7.69
CA TYR A 78 9.33 -7.06 -6.28
C TYR A 78 7.96 -7.64 -5.90
N PHE A 79 7.21 -8.25 -6.83
CA PHE A 79 5.83 -8.70 -6.59
C PHE A 79 4.93 -7.58 -6.04
N THR A 80 5.25 -6.35 -6.44
CA THR A 80 4.64 -5.12 -5.93
C THR A 80 3.95 -4.37 -7.07
N THR A 81 2.71 -3.98 -6.86
CA THR A 81 1.95 -3.13 -7.79
C THR A 81 1.99 -1.69 -7.32
N VAL A 82 2.35 -0.74 -8.19
CA VAL A 82 2.18 0.69 -7.94
C VAL A 82 0.79 1.12 -8.40
N GLU A 83 -0.13 1.26 -7.47
CA GLU A 83 -1.54 1.57 -7.75
C GLU A 83 -1.71 3.05 -8.10
N GLU A 84 -1.24 3.94 -7.23
CA GLU A 84 -1.50 5.38 -7.32
C GLU A 84 -0.22 6.19 -7.14
N ILE A 85 -0.17 7.34 -7.79
CA ILE A 85 0.96 8.27 -7.78
C ILE A 85 0.35 9.65 -7.56
N ASP A 86 0.67 10.28 -6.44
CA ASP A 86 0.20 11.61 -6.10
C ASP A 86 1.39 12.55 -6.00
N GLU A 87 1.30 13.70 -6.67
CA GLU A 87 2.25 14.79 -6.50
C GLU A 87 2.05 15.44 -5.13
N ALA A 88 3.11 15.55 -4.34
CA ALA A 88 3.10 16.24 -3.05
C ALA A 88 3.69 17.64 -3.23
N LYS A 89 2.87 18.67 -3.02
CA LYS A 89 3.25 20.09 -3.22
C LYS A 89 3.35 20.83 -1.90
N LYS A 90 4.37 21.67 -1.77
CA LYS A 90 4.60 22.58 -0.64
C LYS A 90 4.56 24.01 -1.14
N GLY A 91 3.58 24.79 -0.67
CA GLY A 91 3.38 26.17 -1.15
C GLY A 91 3.22 26.31 -2.67
N GLY A 92 2.63 25.31 -3.34
CA GLY A 92 2.42 25.28 -4.79
C GLY A 92 3.59 24.74 -5.63
N THR A 93 4.72 24.42 -5.01
CA THR A 93 5.88 23.81 -5.70
C THR A 93 5.91 22.31 -5.43
N LEU A 94 6.21 21.51 -6.45
CA LEU A 94 6.43 20.07 -6.30
C LEU A 94 7.57 19.82 -5.30
N ALA A 95 7.28 19.07 -4.25
CA ALA A 95 8.24 18.70 -3.20
C ALA A 95 8.62 17.21 -3.25
N GLY A 96 7.77 16.39 -3.86
CA GLY A 96 8.00 14.96 -4.06
C GLY A 96 6.71 14.25 -4.46
N TYR A 97 6.65 12.95 -4.17
CA TYR A 97 5.51 12.11 -4.55
C TYR A 97 5.07 11.23 -3.39
N VAL A 98 3.78 10.91 -3.35
CA VAL A 98 3.23 9.82 -2.55
C VAL A 98 2.86 8.68 -3.49
N LEU A 99 3.42 7.50 -3.23
CA LEU A 99 3.13 6.29 -3.99
C LEU A 99 2.27 5.37 -3.15
N ILE A 100 1.17 4.89 -3.72
CA ILE A 100 0.40 3.79 -3.13
C ILE A 100 0.88 2.49 -3.77
N VAL A 101 1.51 1.65 -2.97
CA VAL A 101 2.06 0.37 -3.39
C VAL A 101 1.37 -0.78 -2.68
N THR A 102 1.23 -1.89 -3.39
CA THR A 102 0.64 -3.13 -2.88
C THR A 102 1.59 -4.28 -3.13
N ASP A 103 2.11 -4.88 -2.06
CA ASP A 103 2.90 -6.10 -2.15
C ASP A 103 2.00 -7.33 -2.00
N HIS A 104 2.17 -8.31 -2.88
CA HIS A 104 1.34 -9.51 -2.97
C HIS A 104 1.91 -10.73 -2.22
N GLU A 105 3.06 -10.58 -1.55
CA GLU A 105 3.74 -11.66 -0.82
C GLU A 105 3.55 -11.59 0.70
N GLY A 106 2.58 -10.80 1.19
CA GLY A 106 2.19 -10.82 2.59
C GLY A 106 1.70 -12.21 3.03
N TYR A 107 1.99 -12.59 4.28
CA TYR A 107 1.59 -13.89 4.81
C TYR A 107 0.07 -14.00 4.95
N GLY A 108 -0.59 -12.91 5.32
CA GLY A 108 -2.03 -12.80 5.48
C GLY A 108 -2.78 -12.31 4.23
N GLY A 109 -2.07 -12.11 3.12
CA GLY A 109 -2.57 -11.50 1.88
C GLY A 109 -1.89 -10.17 1.57
N ASP A 110 -2.48 -9.42 0.64
CA ASP A 110 -1.90 -8.17 0.14
C ASP A 110 -1.63 -7.14 1.25
N ILE A 111 -0.45 -6.51 1.17
CA ILE A 111 -0.05 -5.42 2.06
C ILE A 111 -0.04 -4.12 1.26
N ARG A 112 -1.00 -3.24 1.56
CA ARG A 112 -1.14 -1.93 0.90
C ARG A 112 -0.53 -0.84 1.75
N MET A 113 0.36 -0.04 1.17
CA MET A 113 1.13 0.99 1.85
C MET A 113 1.15 2.29 1.05
N ALA A 114 1.03 3.42 1.74
CA ALA A 114 1.43 4.72 1.23
C ALA A 114 2.92 4.95 1.53
N MET A 115 3.65 5.52 0.58
CA MET A 115 5.07 5.85 0.70
C MET A 115 5.30 7.29 0.26
N GLY A 116 5.98 8.09 1.08
CA GLY A 116 6.34 9.47 0.72
C GLY A 116 7.79 9.57 0.31
N VAL A 117 8.07 9.99 -0.93
CA VAL A 117 9.43 10.10 -1.48
C VAL A 117 9.68 11.54 -1.92
N GLN A 118 10.74 12.16 -1.39
CA GLN A 118 11.18 13.50 -1.79
C GLN A 118 11.79 13.48 -3.20
N LEU A 119 11.85 14.64 -3.85
CA LEU A 119 12.49 14.77 -5.17
C LEU A 119 13.96 14.33 -5.20
N ASP A 120 14.66 14.36 -4.07
CA ASP A 120 16.04 13.90 -3.97
C ASP A 120 16.18 12.38 -3.76
N GLY A 121 15.07 11.63 -3.78
CA GLY A 121 15.03 10.18 -3.55
C GLY A 121 15.03 9.76 -2.08
N THR A 122 14.90 10.70 -1.13
CA THR A 122 14.74 10.38 0.29
C THR A 122 13.34 9.83 0.56
N LEU A 123 13.26 8.64 1.16
CA LEU A 123 12.00 8.09 1.71
C LEU A 123 11.71 8.78 3.05
N ASN A 124 10.66 9.60 3.11
CA ASN A 124 10.19 10.22 4.35
C ASN A 124 9.64 9.16 5.31
N GLY A 125 8.93 8.18 4.78
CA GLY A 125 8.38 7.08 5.55
C GLY A 125 7.24 6.37 4.84
N ILE A 126 6.65 5.42 5.55
CA ILE A 126 5.54 4.60 5.07
C ILE A 126 4.34 4.67 6.02
N SER A 127 3.15 4.40 5.49
CA SER A 127 1.94 4.22 6.28
C SER A 127 1.10 3.10 5.68
N PHE A 128 0.72 2.13 6.50
CA PHE A 128 -0.14 1.04 6.06
C PHE A 128 -1.57 1.53 5.81
N LEU A 129 -2.10 1.23 4.63
CA LEU A 129 -3.51 1.42 4.29
C LEU A 129 -4.33 0.16 4.55
N SER A 130 -3.74 -1.00 4.28
CA SER A 130 -4.33 -2.31 4.56
C SER A 130 -3.23 -3.31 4.91
N ILE A 131 -3.43 -4.04 6.01
CA ILE A 131 -2.56 -5.13 6.46
C ILE A 131 -3.44 -6.14 7.20
N SER A 132 -3.33 -7.42 6.84
CA SER A 132 -4.15 -8.50 7.41
C SER A 132 -3.30 -9.67 7.90
N GLU A 133 -2.20 -9.35 8.56
CA GLU A 133 -1.20 -10.31 9.02
C GLU A 133 -1.57 -10.99 10.36
N THR A 134 -0.75 -11.92 10.83
CA THR A 134 -0.98 -12.58 12.12
C THR A 134 -0.83 -11.58 13.29
N ALA A 135 -1.85 -11.49 14.13
CA ALA A 135 -1.86 -10.65 15.33
C ALA A 135 -0.69 -10.97 16.27
N GLY A 136 -0.02 -9.93 16.78
CA GLY A 136 1.17 -10.07 17.63
C GLY A 136 2.47 -10.45 16.89
N LEU A 137 2.39 -10.78 15.60
CA LEU A 137 3.51 -11.05 14.71
C LEU A 137 3.56 -9.97 13.62
N GLY A 138 3.11 -10.27 12.39
CA GLY A 138 3.18 -9.36 11.25
C GLY A 138 2.33 -8.09 11.41
N MET A 139 1.26 -8.11 12.24
CA MET A 139 0.49 -6.89 12.55
C MET A 139 1.30 -5.82 13.31
N ARG A 140 2.50 -6.16 13.79
CA ARG A 140 3.43 -5.20 14.40
C ARG A 140 4.29 -4.47 13.36
N ALA A 141 4.05 -4.68 12.06
CA ALA A 141 4.84 -4.06 10.99
C ALA A 141 4.89 -2.53 11.09
N ASP A 142 3.78 -1.86 11.41
CA ASP A 142 3.79 -0.39 11.57
C ASP A 142 4.66 0.06 12.76
N GLU A 143 4.64 -0.68 13.87
CA GLU A 143 5.41 -0.36 15.07
C GLU A 143 6.91 -0.62 14.85
N VAL A 144 7.26 -1.71 14.15
CA VAL A 144 8.64 -2.20 14.05
C VAL A 144 9.34 -1.70 12.79
N LEU A 145 8.68 -1.68 11.63
CA LEU A 145 9.32 -1.41 10.35
C LEU A 145 9.20 0.06 9.92
N SER A 146 8.03 0.69 10.11
CA SER A 146 7.82 2.09 9.68
C SER A 146 8.90 3.06 10.22
N PRO A 147 9.32 3.01 11.51
CA PRO A 147 10.36 3.89 12.03
C PRO A 147 11.75 3.62 11.47
N GLN A 148 12.01 2.39 11.00
CA GLN A 148 13.32 2.01 10.46
C GLN A 148 13.51 2.45 9.00
N LEU A 149 12.41 2.71 8.30
CA LEU A 149 12.35 3.12 6.89
C LEU A 149 12.25 4.64 6.72
N ALA A 150 11.90 5.36 7.78
CA ALA A 150 11.70 6.81 7.76
C ALA A 150 13.01 7.59 7.57
N ASP A 151 12.89 8.74 6.90
CA ASP A 151 13.95 9.73 6.65
C ASP A 151 15.27 9.15 6.12
N LYS A 152 15.19 8.21 5.18
CA LYS A 152 16.35 7.50 4.62
C LYS A 152 16.46 7.64 3.12
N LYS A 153 17.66 7.98 2.66
CA LYS A 153 18.05 7.99 1.25
C LYS A 153 18.96 6.81 0.96
N VAL A 154 18.37 5.73 0.45
CA VAL A 154 19.09 4.49 0.13
C VAL A 154 18.57 3.91 -1.17
N GLU A 155 19.44 3.30 -1.98
CA GLU A 155 19.03 2.64 -3.22
C GLU A 155 18.06 1.49 -2.96
N LYS A 156 18.39 0.65 -1.99
CA LYS A 156 17.60 -0.54 -1.65
C LYS A 156 17.75 -0.86 -0.17
N PHE A 157 16.63 -1.13 0.48
CA PHE A 157 16.60 -1.68 1.82
C PHE A 157 16.83 -3.19 1.80
N ALA A 158 17.60 -3.67 2.76
CA ALA A 158 17.72 -5.07 3.09
C ALA A 158 17.22 -5.31 4.51
N TYR A 159 16.64 -6.47 4.80
CA TYR A 159 16.34 -6.83 6.18
C TYR A 159 17.38 -7.80 6.72
N THR A 160 17.59 -7.76 8.04
CA THR A 160 18.47 -8.67 8.77
C THR A 160 17.77 -9.27 9.98
N LYS A 161 18.21 -10.47 10.38
CA LYS A 161 17.71 -11.17 11.58
C LYS A 161 18.65 -11.03 12.78
N THR A 162 19.83 -10.43 12.59
CA THR A 162 20.92 -10.43 13.58
C THR A 162 21.22 -9.04 14.13
N GLY A 163 20.40 -8.04 13.82
CA GLY A 163 20.67 -6.64 14.14
C GLY A 163 21.20 -5.88 12.93
N LYS A 164 20.58 -4.74 12.61
CA LYS A 164 21.03 -3.83 11.55
C LYS A 164 22.38 -3.23 11.89
N THR A 165 23.23 -3.11 10.87
CA THR A 165 24.59 -2.58 10.97
C THR A 165 24.83 -1.41 10.03
N SER A 166 23.96 -1.26 9.03
CA SER A 166 24.03 -0.22 8.01
C SER A 166 22.71 0.55 7.91
N ASP A 167 22.76 1.75 7.34
CA ASP A 167 21.58 2.60 7.21
C ASP A 167 20.54 2.09 6.22
N ASN A 168 20.93 1.22 5.29
CA ASN A 168 20.04 0.54 4.36
C ASN A 168 19.53 -0.81 4.91
N GLU A 169 19.84 -1.15 6.16
CA GLU A 169 19.37 -2.37 6.81
C GLU A 169 18.22 -2.09 7.80
N ILE A 170 17.22 -2.97 7.80
CA ILE A 170 16.15 -2.98 8.79
C ILE A 170 16.13 -4.29 9.57
N ASP A 171 15.78 -4.23 10.83
CA ASP A 171 15.59 -5.41 11.66
C ASP A 171 14.27 -6.09 11.33
N ALA A 172 14.34 -7.39 11.02
CA ALA A 172 13.18 -8.20 10.74
C ALA A 172 12.33 -8.42 11.99
N ILE A 173 11.01 -8.51 11.77
CA ILE A 173 10.08 -8.89 12.84
C ILE A 173 10.32 -10.36 13.19
N SER A 174 10.68 -10.62 14.45
CA SER A 174 10.88 -11.99 14.94
C SER A 174 9.60 -12.81 14.76
N GLY A 175 9.70 -13.96 14.08
CA GLY A 175 8.56 -14.82 13.76
C GLY A 175 7.68 -14.35 12.59
N ALA A 176 7.98 -13.21 11.95
CA ALA A 176 7.22 -12.68 10.82
C ALA A 176 8.14 -12.21 9.67
N THR A 177 9.03 -13.10 9.21
CA THR A 177 9.97 -12.79 8.11
C THR A 177 9.26 -12.57 6.78
N ILE A 178 8.15 -13.28 6.51
CA ILE A 178 7.37 -13.09 5.29
C ILE A 178 6.79 -11.66 5.23
N THR A 179 6.16 -11.20 6.32
CA THR A 179 5.70 -9.80 6.44
C THR A 179 6.83 -8.80 6.28
N THR A 180 8.00 -9.06 6.88
CA THR A 180 9.17 -8.18 6.75
C THR A 180 9.61 -8.09 5.29
N ASN A 181 9.69 -9.23 4.61
CA ASN A 181 10.08 -9.32 3.20
C ASN A 181 9.10 -8.55 2.32
N ALA A 182 7.79 -8.78 2.49
CA ALA A 182 6.73 -8.10 1.76
C ALA A 182 6.78 -6.57 1.92
N VAL A 183 6.96 -6.06 3.14
CA VAL A 183 7.12 -4.62 3.38
C VAL A 183 8.40 -4.08 2.73
N THR A 184 9.50 -4.83 2.82
CA THR A 184 10.79 -4.43 2.22
C THR A 184 10.70 -4.41 0.70
N ASN A 185 10.04 -5.40 0.10
CA ASN A 185 9.79 -5.48 -1.33
C ASN A 185 8.88 -4.35 -1.80
N GLY A 186 7.76 -4.12 -1.13
CA GLY A 186 6.87 -2.98 -1.40
C GLY A 186 7.61 -1.65 -1.42
N VAL A 187 8.48 -1.40 -0.42
CA VAL A 187 9.28 -0.18 -0.36
C VAL A 187 10.32 -0.12 -1.47
N ASN A 188 11.05 -1.21 -1.71
CA ASN A 188 12.06 -1.24 -2.75
C ASN A 188 11.44 -1.10 -4.15
N GLY A 189 10.27 -1.68 -4.37
CA GLY A 189 9.48 -1.53 -5.59
C GLY A 189 9.05 -0.09 -5.81
N GLY A 190 8.49 0.57 -4.79
CA GLY A 190 8.14 1.99 -4.85
C GLY A 190 9.34 2.90 -5.12
N LEU A 191 10.48 2.65 -4.47
CA LEU A 191 11.72 3.39 -4.71
C LEU A 191 12.29 3.13 -6.11
N SER A 192 12.27 1.88 -6.59
CA SER A 192 12.69 1.53 -7.94
C SER A 192 11.83 2.24 -8.99
N PHE A 193 10.51 2.24 -8.80
CA PHE A 193 9.57 2.99 -9.64
C PHE A 193 9.89 4.50 -9.65
N PHE A 194 10.09 5.10 -8.46
CA PHE A 194 10.45 6.51 -8.35
C PHE A 194 11.72 6.82 -9.14
N ARG A 195 12.77 6.00 -9.05
CA ARG A 195 14.02 6.26 -9.79
C ARG A 195 13.87 6.10 -11.29
N ALA A 196 13.19 5.03 -11.71
CA ALA A 196 13.01 4.73 -13.12
C ALA A 196 12.14 5.78 -13.82
N ALA A 197 11.15 6.35 -13.14
CA ALA A 197 10.09 7.10 -13.80
C ALA A 197 9.83 8.52 -13.25
N LEU A 198 10.35 8.88 -12.06
CA LEU A 198 10.05 10.16 -11.39
C LEU A 198 11.30 10.97 -11.00
N GLU A 199 12.45 10.34 -10.73
CA GLU A 199 13.70 11.01 -10.29
C GLU A 199 14.31 11.89 -11.39
N GLY A 200 14.01 11.62 -12.66
CA GLY A 200 14.42 12.44 -13.82
C GLY A 200 13.36 13.42 -14.35
N GLY A 201 12.15 13.43 -13.77
CA GLY A 201 10.98 14.11 -14.33
C GLY A 201 10.82 15.58 -13.93
N MET A 202 11.78 16.45 -14.25
CA MET A 202 11.60 17.90 -14.43
C MET A 202 12.67 18.50 -15.37
N THR A 203 13.02 17.79 -16.45
CA THR A 203 13.72 18.39 -17.60
C THR A 203 12.91 18.18 -18.87
N GLU A 204 11.83 18.96 -19.00
CA GLU A 204 11.49 19.60 -20.28
C GLU A 204 11.76 21.10 -20.15
#